data_AF-A0A257LF23-F1
#
_entry.id   AF-A0A257LF23-F1
#
_cell.length_a   1.000
_cell.length_b   1.000
_cell.length_c   1.000
_cell.angle_alpha   90.00
_cell.angle_beta   90.00
_cell.angle_gamma   90.00
#
_symmetry.space_group_name_H-M   'P 1'
#
loop_
_entity.id
_entity.type
_entity.pdbx_description
1 polymer ?
#
loop_
_entity_poly.entity_id
_entity_poly.type
_entity_poly.pdbx_seq_one_letter_code
_entity_poly.pdbx_strand_id
1 'polypeptide(L)'
;MPQWRQRIAALVLACAMPLFAAAQGAPAGNTIQSITSTQQAGAEVVRIELSEALTAVPNGFAVQTPPRVALDLPAVGNGLGKGLIDINQGNLRSVAIAQSGDRTRLVLNLR
;
A
#
# COMPACT_ATOMS: atom_id res chain seq x y z
N MET A 1 10.92 -54.63 8.30
CA MET A 1 11.12 -53.34 9.02
C MET A 1 9.77 -52.62 9.10
N PRO A 2 9.33 -52.12 10.26
CA PRO A 2 7.92 -51.79 10.45
C PRO A 2 7.55 -50.48 9.75
N GLN A 3 6.81 -50.63 8.65
CA GLN A 3 6.12 -49.65 7.79
C GLN A 3 5.38 -48.52 8.53
N TRP A 4 5.16 -48.63 9.84
CA TRP A 4 4.61 -47.54 10.67
C TRP A 4 5.56 -46.35 10.83
N ARG A 5 6.89 -46.58 10.84
CA ARG A 5 7.91 -45.51 10.95
C ARG A 5 7.92 -44.63 9.69
N GLN A 6 7.67 -45.22 8.52
CA GLN A 6 7.60 -44.52 7.24
C GLN A 6 6.32 -43.69 7.11
N ARG A 7 5.20 -44.18 7.66
CA ARG A 7 3.92 -43.47 7.67
C ARG A 7 3.91 -42.26 8.61
N ILE A 8 4.60 -42.35 9.76
CA ILE A 8 4.76 -41.21 10.69
C ILE A 8 5.73 -40.18 10.11
N ALA A 9 6.84 -40.61 9.50
CA ALA A 9 7.79 -39.70 8.86
C ALA A 9 7.15 -38.92 7.68
N ALA A 10 6.30 -39.58 6.87
CA ALA A 10 5.56 -38.93 5.79
C ALA A 10 4.50 -37.92 6.28
N LEU A 11 3.87 -38.19 7.44
CA LEU A 11 2.89 -37.27 8.04
C LEU A 11 3.55 -36.00 8.61
N VAL A 12 4.75 -36.13 9.19
CA VAL A 12 5.52 -34.98 9.71
C VAL A 12 6.05 -34.09 8.58
N LEU A 13 6.47 -34.67 7.45
CA LEU A 13 6.92 -33.90 6.28
C LEU A 13 5.78 -33.15 5.57
N ALA A 14 4.55 -33.71 5.58
CA ALA A 14 3.39 -33.06 4.97
C ALA A 14 2.82 -31.88 5.80
N CYS A 15 2.96 -31.91 7.13
CA CYS A 15 2.52 -30.81 8.01
C CYS A 15 3.53 -29.66 8.14
N ALA A 16 4.80 -29.86 7.80
CA ALA A 16 5.83 -28.81 7.85
C ALA A 16 5.85 -27.91 6.60
N MET A 17 5.15 -28.27 5.52
CA MET A 17 5.29 -27.63 4.21
C MET A 17 4.39 -26.43 3.85
N PRO A 18 3.40 -25.97 4.64
CA PRO A 18 2.64 -24.77 4.25
C PRO A 18 3.13 -23.45 4.89
N LEU A 19 4.18 -23.44 5.72
CA LEU A 19 4.62 -22.20 6.40
C LEU A 19 5.39 -21.20 5.52
N PHE A 20 5.68 -21.52 4.26
CA PHE A 20 6.45 -20.65 3.36
C PHE A 20 5.62 -19.88 2.31
N ALA A 21 4.29 -19.96 2.34
CA ALA A 21 3.46 -19.37 1.28
C ALA A 21 2.90 -17.96 1.58
N ALA A 22 3.22 -17.35 2.72
CA ALA A 22 2.59 -16.09 3.16
C ALA A 22 3.45 -14.81 2.96
N ALA A 23 4.55 -14.88 2.19
CA ALA A 23 5.35 -13.70 1.86
C ALA A 23 5.19 -13.28 0.39
N GLN A 24 3.95 -13.28 -0.10
CA GLN A 24 3.65 -12.79 -1.44
C GLN A 24 3.28 -11.31 -1.33
N GLY A 25 4.24 -10.42 -1.57
CA GLY A 25 3.94 -9.01 -1.82
C GLY A 25 4.91 -8.01 -1.21
N ALA A 26 6.13 -7.96 -1.71
CA ALA A 26 6.85 -6.70 -1.77
C ALA A 26 7.61 -6.68 -3.10
N PRO A 27 7.14 -5.97 -4.14
CA PRO A 27 8.01 -5.66 -5.24
C PRO A 27 9.18 -4.87 -4.65
N ALA A 28 10.41 -5.33 -4.88
CA ALA A 28 11.64 -4.64 -4.49
C ALA A 28 11.84 -3.39 -5.39
N GLY A 29 10.91 -2.45 -5.29
CA GLY A 29 10.85 -1.20 -6.06
C GLY A 29 10.43 -0.03 -5.18
N ASN A 30 10.22 1.14 -5.78
CA ASN A 30 9.87 2.36 -5.06
C ASN A 30 8.60 2.16 -4.20
N THR A 31 8.60 2.67 -2.96
CA THR A 31 7.51 2.46 -2.00
C THR A 31 7.14 3.74 -1.28
N ILE A 32 5.86 3.88 -0.92
CA ILE A 32 5.39 4.95 -0.03
C ILE A 32 5.89 4.67 1.39
N GLN A 33 6.63 5.62 1.96
CA GLN A 33 7.22 5.55 3.30
C GLN A 33 6.44 6.36 4.33
N SER A 34 5.87 7.50 3.93
CA SER A 34 5.02 8.30 4.80
C SER A 34 4.01 9.13 4.01
N ILE A 35 2.87 9.45 4.63
CA ILE A 35 1.92 10.45 4.15
C ILE A 35 1.63 11.37 5.33
N THR A 36 1.93 12.65 5.15
CA THR A 36 1.70 13.69 6.17
C THR A 36 0.90 14.84 5.57
N SER A 37 0.14 15.52 6.42
CA SER A 37 -0.65 16.68 6.06
C SER A 37 -0.28 17.84 6.98
N THR A 38 -0.27 19.05 6.43
CA THR A 38 -0.02 20.28 7.17
C THR A 38 -0.79 21.42 6.54
N GLN A 39 -1.31 22.34 7.35
CA GLN A 39 -1.86 23.59 6.83
C GLN A 39 -0.76 24.65 6.79
N GLN A 40 -0.52 25.21 5.60
CA GLN A 40 0.45 26.27 5.38
C GLN A 40 -0.20 27.40 4.57
N ALA A 41 -0.14 28.63 5.09
CA ALA A 41 -0.65 29.83 4.43
C ALA A 41 -2.09 29.70 3.91
N GLY A 42 -2.97 29.01 4.65
CA GLY A 42 -4.37 28.79 4.27
C GLY A 42 -4.61 27.68 3.24
N ALA A 43 -3.56 26.98 2.80
CA ALA A 43 -3.66 25.79 1.97
C ALA A 43 -3.35 24.51 2.77
N GLU A 44 -4.00 23.41 2.41
CA GLU A 44 -3.63 22.07 2.90
C GLU A 44 -2.52 21.51 2.01
N VAL A 45 -1.38 21.17 2.61
CA VAL A 45 -0.21 20.60 1.95
C VAL A 45 -0.08 19.14 2.35
N VAL A 46 -0.14 18.25 1.38
CA VAL A 46 0.03 16.81 1.58
C VAL A 46 1.40 16.41 1.07
N ARG A 47 2.25 15.89 1.97
CA ARG A 47 3.57 15.36 1.62
C ARG A 47 3.53 13.83 1.62
N ILE A 48 3.88 13.25 0.48
CA ILE A 48 4.02 11.80 0.28
C ILE A 48 5.50 11.52 0.11
N GLU A 49 6.10 10.80 1.07
CA GLU A 49 7.50 10.41 1.00
C GLU A 49 7.61 9.02 0.40
N LEU A 50 8.59 8.88 -0.49
CA LEU A 50 8.86 7.66 -1.25
C LEU A 50 10.28 7.18 -0.95
N SER A 51 10.53 5.88 -1.05
CA SER A 51 11.87 5.31 -0.85
C SER A 51 12.86 5.74 -1.94
N GLU A 52 12.34 6.08 -3.13
CA GLU A 52 13.12 6.53 -4.28
C GLU A 52 12.39 7.67 -5.01
N ALA A 53 13.10 8.40 -5.87
CA ALA A 53 12.50 9.45 -6.68
C ALA A 53 11.48 8.89 -7.69
N LEU A 54 10.44 9.68 -8.00
CA LEU A 54 9.54 9.35 -9.10
C LEU A 54 10.25 9.50 -10.44
N THR A 55 10.02 8.54 -11.33
CA THR A 55 10.56 8.53 -12.69
C THR A 55 9.69 9.31 -13.69
N ALA A 56 8.45 9.61 -13.31
CA ALA A 56 7.50 10.38 -14.11
C ALA A 56 6.54 11.17 -13.20
N VAL A 57 5.95 12.23 -13.75
CA VAL A 57 4.90 12.99 -13.06
C VAL A 57 3.66 12.09 -12.92
N PRO A 58 3.10 11.93 -11.70
CA PRO A 58 1.89 11.15 -11.50
C PRO A 58 0.70 11.76 -12.21
N ASN A 59 -0.17 10.92 -12.77
CA ASN A 59 -1.44 11.38 -13.32
C ASN A 59 -2.42 11.65 -12.17
N GLY A 60 -3.24 12.70 -12.28
CA GLY A 60 -4.23 13.02 -11.26
C GLY A 60 -5.52 13.58 -11.83
N PHE A 61 -6.60 13.42 -11.07
CA PHE A 61 -7.91 13.99 -11.39
C PHE A 61 -8.69 14.34 -10.12
N ALA A 62 -9.63 15.26 -10.24
CA ALA A 62 -10.53 15.63 -9.15
C ALA A 62 -11.98 15.26 -9.50
N VAL A 63 -12.74 14.83 -8.49
CA VAL A 63 -14.17 14.56 -8.57
C VAL A 63 -14.85 15.43 -7.52
N GLN A 64 -16.00 16.03 -7.84
CA GLN A 64 -16.69 16.95 -6.93
C GLN A 64 -17.78 16.27 -6.09
N THR A 65 -18.31 15.13 -6.53
CA THR A 65 -19.45 14.47 -5.86
C THR A 65 -19.20 12.98 -5.68
N PRO A 66 -18.77 12.54 -4.47
CA PRO A 66 -18.24 13.36 -3.37
C PRO A 66 -16.84 13.96 -3.70
N PRO A 67 -16.40 15.01 -2.98
CA PRO A 67 -15.16 15.73 -3.29
C PRO A 67 -13.92 14.86 -3.01
N ARG A 68 -13.12 14.62 -4.05
CA ARG A 68 -11.92 13.76 -4.01
C ARG A 68 -10.85 14.24 -4.99
N VAL A 69 -9.59 14.04 -4.63
CA VAL A 69 -8.46 14.10 -5.57
C VAL A 69 -7.82 12.73 -5.62
N ALA A 70 -7.63 12.19 -6.82
CA ALA A 70 -6.94 10.92 -7.03
C ALA A 70 -5.61 11.16 -7.74
N LEU A 71 -4.57 10.47 -7.28
CA LEU A 71 -3.22 10.51 -7.83
C LEU A 71 -2.71 9.10 -8.09
N ASP A 72 -2.32 8.82 -9.33
CA ASP A 72 -1.82 7.52 -9.78
C ASP A 72 -0.29 7.53 -9.84
N LEU A 73 0.34 6.83 -8.90
CA LEU A 73 1.77 6.65 -8.83
C LEU A 73 2.20 5.42 -9.68
N PRO A 74 3.06 5.60 -10.70
CA PRO A 74 3.56 4.49 -11.51
C PRO A 74 4.70 3.76 -10.81
N ALA A 75 4.66 2.43 -10.83
CA ALA A 75 5.66 1.53 -10.24
C ALA A 75 6.02 1.83 -8.77
N VAL A 76 5.08 2.40 -8.01
CA VAL A 76 5.21 2.65 -6.58
C VAL A 76 4.33 1.67 -5.80
N GLY A 77 4.89 0.98 -4.82
CA GLY A 77 4.16 0.11 -3.90
C GLY A 77 3.71 0.80 -2.61
N ASN A 78 2.80 0.15 -1.88
CA ASN A 78 2.36 0.59 -0.56
C ASN A 78 3.29 0.07 0.56
N GLY A 79 4.30 0.86 0.94
CA GLY A 79 5.20 0.52 2.04
C GLY A 79 4.61 0.73 3.43
N LEU A 80 3.43 1.34 3.55
CA LEU A 80 2.80 1.64 4.83
C LEU A 80 2.05 0.45 5.44
N GLY A 81 1.78 -0.59 4.63
CA GLY A 81 1.00 -1.76 5.06
C GLY A 81 -0.47 -1.46 5.41
N LYS A 82 -0.97 -0.26 5.08
CA LYS A 82 -2.34 0.19 5.36
C LYS A 82 -3.05 0.59 4.08
N GLY A 83 -4.30 0.19 3.90
CA GLY A 83 -5.13 0.61 2.76
C GLY A 83 -5.84 1.95 2.94
N LEU A 84 -5.88 2.49 4.17
CA LEU A 84 -6.54 3.74 4.52
C LEU A 84 -5.76 4.43 5.64
N ILE A 85 -5.59 5.74 5.52
CA ILE A 85 -5.01 6.61 6.54
C ILE A 85 -6.02 7.70 6.85
N ASP A 86 -6.50 7.73 8.09
CA ASP A 86 -7.31 8.83 8.59
C ASP A 86 -6.40 10.01 8.98
N ILE A 87 -6.71 11.20 8.48
CA ILE A 87 -5.91 12.43 8.71
C ILE A 87 -6.74 13.48 9.45
N ASN A 88 -7.98 13.68 9.00
CA ASN A 88 -8.96 14.58 9.60
C ASN A 88 -8.46 16.01 9.88
N GLN A 89 -7.60 16.56 9.02
CA GLN A 89 -7.04 17.91 9.15
C GLN A 89 -7.45 18.80 7.97
N GLY A 90 -7.84 20.04 8.26
CA GLY A 90 -8.27 21.01 7.26
C GLY A 90 -9.34 20.43 6.32
N ASN A 91 -9.09 20.50 5.01
CA ASN A 91 -10.00 19.93 4.01
C ASN A 91 -9.83 18.42 3.80
N LEU A 92 -8.74 17.82 4.30
CA LEU A 92 -8.43 16.40 4.09
C LEU A 92 -9.02 15.54 5.21
N ARG A 93 -9.88 14.59 4.84
CA ARG A 93 -10.45 13.61 5.77
C ARG A 93 -9.56 12.38 5.88
N SER A 94 -9.24 11.75 4.76
CA SER A 94 -8.44 10.52 4.72
C SER A 94 -7.76 10.34 3.37
N VAL A 95 -6.77 9.45 3.32
CA VAL A 95 -6.14 8.98 2.09
C VAL A 95 -6.33 7.47 1.97
N ALA A 96 -7.01 7.02 0.92
CA ALA A 96 -7.11 5.61 0.58
C ALA A 96 -5.98 5.23 -0.39
N ILE A 97 -5.39 4.05 -0.21
CA ILE A 97 -4.26 3.53 -0.98
C ILE A 97 -4.71 2.24 -1.67
N ALA A 98 -4.90 2.30 -2.99
CA ALA A 98 -5.31 1.16 -3.80
C ALA A 98 -4.18 0.78 -4.76
N GLN A 99 -3.54 -0.36 -4.52
CA GLN A 99 -2.46 -0.88 -5.36
C GLN A 99 -2.97 -2.00 -6.27
N SER A 100 -2.66 -1.93 -7.56
CA SER A 100 -2.99 -2.96 -8.55
C SER A 100 -1.93 -3.00 -9.65
N GLY A 101 -1.27 -4.15 -9.82
CA GLY A 101 -0.11 -4.27 -10.71
C GLY A 101 0.96 -3.23 -10.36
N ASP A 102 1.45 -2.52 -11.38
CA ASP A 102 2.46 -1.47 -11.24
C ASP A 102 1.86 -0.07 -11.02
N ARG A 103 0.66 0.03 -10.46
CA ARG A 103 0.04 1.33 -10.18
C ARG A 103 -0.52 1.36 -8.77
N THR A 104 -0.18 2.41 -8.04
CA THR A 104 -0.81 2.74 -6.76
C THR A 104 -1.61 4.03 -6.92
N ARG A 105 -2.92 3.94 -6.70
CA ARG A 105 -3.81 5.09 -6.65
C ARG A 105 -3.97 5.56 -5.22
N LEU A 106 -3.59 6.80 -4.96
CA LEU A 106 -3.91 7.54 -3.75
C LEU A 106 -5.21 8.30 -3.98
N VAL A 107 -6.20 8.11 -3.12
CA VAL A 107 -7.46 8.86 -3.16
C VAL A 107 -7.57 9.70 -1.90
N LEU A 108 -7.34 11.00 -2.05
CA LEU A 108 -7.53 12.00 -1.01
C LEU A 108 -9.03 12.31 -0.91
N ASN A 109 -9.65 11.87 0.17
CA ASN A 109 -11.06 12.14 0.46
C ASN A 109 -11.19 13.48 1.17
N LEU A 110 -11.96 14.39 0.60
CA LEU A 110 -12.09 15.77 1.07
C LEU A 110 -13.42 15.99 1.81
N ARG A 111 -13.57 17.17 2.42
CA ARG A 111 -14.80 17.66 3.02
C ARG A 111 -15.57 18.59 2.09
#